data_AF-F1A1J5-F1
#
_entry.id   AF-F1A1J5-F1
#
_cell.length_a   1.000
_cell.length_b   1.000
_cell.length_c   1.000
_cell.angle_alpha   90.00
_cell.angle_beta   90.00
_cell.angle_gamma   90.00
#
_symmetry.space_group_name_H-M   'P 1'
#
loop_
_entity.id
_entity.type
_entity.pdbx_description
1 polymer ?
#
loop_
_entity_poly.entity_id
_entity_poly.type
_entity_poly.pdbx_seq_one_letter_code
_entity_poly.pdbx_strand_id
1 'polypeptide(L)'
;MYHNVSLLPGSLPETLTYLKLGGRYNQPITPNLLPKYLQKISFGPNFNSLFVPSENIHTVVFGKSMLCEPHNFTKNVRCVEVKNSRYLELPHTINELIIHSKNKSYRRFPHDLTYLSLSRPSEFTNNELSPLTNLRHLDLFGGDLIFQVDQIPISIVSLTLDDLNSNDPLDLGPLVNLEYFSLGDTHHKIMKLPSTLRALKFNSDQSEVFAKEIFPASLEILQLPRYHVQPLSNSWLPSSLKTLIHLGEPVIGEDYRRPNLSKFYIGHLNESILVHSPAFVADNLDIIKTYKTVYDIIIENLLDYHLPFQKKK
;
A
#
# COMPACT_ATOMS: atom_id res chain seq x y z
N MET A 1 6.99 25.81 4.25
CA MET A 1 7.95 26.93 4.35
C MET A 1 8.64 27.13 2.99
N TYR A 2 8.40 28.26 2.31
CA TYR A 2 9.05 28.59 1.03
C TYR A 2 10.42 29.26 1.20
N HIS A 3 10.82 29.53 2.44
CA HIS A 3 12.03 30.28 2.79
C HIS A 3 13.08 29.36 3.42
N ASN A 4 14.34 29.60 3.09
CA ASN A 4 15.50 28.91 3.67
C ASN A 4 15.99 29.61 4.95
N VAL A 5 15.07 29.83 5.89
CA VAL A 5 15.33 30.55 7.16
C VAL A 5 15.41 29.53 8.29
N SER A 6 16.38 29.71 9.19
CA SER A 6 16.59 28.81 10.33
C SER A 6 15.41 28.83 11.29
N LEU A 7 15.06 27.65 11.82
CA LEU A 7 14.12 27.54 12.93
C LEU A 7 14.76 28.11 14.20
N LEU A 8 13.94 28.74 15.05
CA LEU A 8 14.38 29.22 16.36
C LEU A 8 13.90 28.23 17.44
N PRO A 9 14.64 28.06 18.55
CA PRO A 9 14.15 27.30 19.69
C PRO A 9 12.78 27.81 20.15
N GLY A 10 11.82 26.90 20.36
CA GLY A 10 10.46 27.26 20.77
C GLY A 10 9.58 27.89 19.67
N SER A 11 10.05 28.02 18.42
CA SER A 11 9.24 28.59 17.33
C SER A 11 8.15 27.65 16.79
N LEU A 12 8.19 26.38 17.17
CA LEU A 12 7.22 25.36 16.78
C LEU A 12 6.31 25.03 17.98
N PRO A 13 4.99 24.82 17.76
CA PRO A 13 4.08 24.44 18.84
C PRO A 13 4.51 23.15 19.53
N GLU A 14 4.46 23.10 20.86
CA GLU A 14 4.87 21.90 21.62
C GLU A 14 4.01 20.66 21.30
N THR A 15 2.75 20.87 20.93
CA THR A 15 1.77 19.81 20.58
C THR A 15 1.98 19.23 19.18
N LEU A 16 2.93 19.74 18.40
CA LEU A 16 3.16 19.32 17.03
C LEU A 16 3.66 17.87 16.96
N THR A 17 2.87 16.98 16.35
CA THR A 17 3.22 15.55 16.15
C THR A 17 3.80 15.26 14.77
N TYR A 18 3.52 16.12 13.79
CA TYR A 18 4.00 16.01 12.40
C TYR A 18 4.56 17.33 11.88
N LEU A 19 5.79 17.30 11.36
CA LEU A 19 6.46 18.44 10.75
C LEU A 19 6.84 18.13 9.30
N LYS A 20 6.38 18.96 8.36
CA LYS A 20 6.77 18.93 6.95
C LYS A 20 7.54 20.17 6.57
N LEU A 21 8.80 19.99 6.19
CA LEU A 21 9.68 21.05 5.73
C LEU A 21 9.50 21.28 4.23
N GLY A 22 9.55 22.53 3.82
CA GLY A 22 9.32 22.89 2.41
C GLY A 22 10.51 22.60 1.53
N GLY A 23 10.28 22.58 0.21
CA GLY A 23 11.29 22.14 -0.76
C GLY A 23 12.56 22.95 -0.85
N ARG A 24 12.56 24.20 -0.37
CA ARG A 24 13.73 25.10 -0.35
C ARG A 24 14.44 25.16 1.01
N TYR A 25 13.90 24.51 2.05
CA TYR A 25 14.51 24.53 3.37
C TYR A 25 15.75 23.64 3.38
N ASN A 26 16.90 24.22 3.76
CA ASN A 26 18.19 23.56 3.83
C ASN A 26 19.05 24.18 4.96
N GLN A 27 18.45 24.31 6.15
CA GLN A 27 19.16 24.74 7.36
C GLN A 27 19.31 23.56 8.31
N PRO A 28 20.38 23.48 9.12
CA PRO A 28 20.57 22.41 10.10
C PRO A 28 19.37 22.24 11.05
N ILE A 29 19.12 21.00 11.45
CA ILE A 29 18.09 20.65 12.43
C ILE A 29 18.71 19.81 13.54
N THR A 30 18.65 20.34 14.75
CA THR A 30 19.12 19.70 15.97
C THR A 30 17.94 19.44 16.93
N PRO A 31 18.08 18.53 17.90
CA PRO A 31 16.94 18.09 18.72
C PRO A 31 16.27 19.22 19.51
N ASN A 32 17.02 20.25 19.92
CA ASN A 32 16.50 21.41 20.64
C ASN A 32 15.59 22.34 19.80
N LEU A 33 15.56 22.17 18.47
CA LEU A 33 14.65 22.90 17.58
C LEU A 33 13.33 22.15 17.37
N LEU A 34 13.24 20.89 17.81
CA LEU A 34 12.11 20.01 17.55
C LEU A 34 11.21 19.93 18.78
N PRO A 35 9.88 20.01 18.61
CA PRO A 35 8.92 19.84 19.70
C PRO A 35 9.05 18.49 20.40
N LYS A 36 8.74 18.47 21.70
CA LYS A 36 8.82 17.27 22.52
C LYS A 36 7.99 16.12 21.96
N TYR A 37 6.79 16.38 21.43
CA TYR A 37 5.87 15.34 20.97
C TYR A 37 5.95 15.07 19.45
N LEU A 38 6.99 15.55 18.78
CA LEU A 38 7.15 15.33 17.35
C LEU A 38 7.47 13.85 17.06
N GLN A 39 6.59 13.19 16.30
CA GLN A 39 6.69 11.77 15.97
C GLN A 39 7.13 11.52 14.52
N LYS A 40 6.75 12.40 13.61
CA LYS A 40 7.04 12.29 12.16
C LYS A 40 7.64 13.59 11.64
N ILE A 41 8.75 13.48 10.92
CA ILE A 41 9.36 14.59 10.19
C ILE A 41 9.53 14.25 8.71
N SER A 42 9.27 15.22 7.83
CA SER A 42 9.39 15.07 6.39
C SER A 42 10.18 16.21 5.76
N PHE A 43 11.19 15.85 4.99
CA PHE A 43 12.12 16.76 4.34
C PHE A 43 11.72 17.03 2.88
N GLY A 44 11.90 18.29 2.48
CA GLY A 44 11.76 18.72 1.10
C GLY A 44 12.90 18.22 0.20
N PRO A 45 12.75 18.25 -1.13
CA PRO A 45 13.73 17.72 -2.08
C PRO A 45 15.15 18.27 -1.90
N ASN A 46 15.32 19.56 -1.58
CA ASN A 46 16.64 20.22 -1.57
C ASN A 46 17.33 20.22 -0.19
N PHE A 47 16.74 19.58 0.83
CA PHE A 47 17.39 19.49 2.12
C PHE A 47 18.65 18.61 2.01
N ASN A 48 19.78 19.12 2.46
CA ASN A 48 21.08 18.46 2.48
C ASN A 48 21.98 19.04 3.60
N SER A 49 21.37 19.35 4.75
CA SER A 49 22.05 19.86 5.93
C SER A 49 22.05 18.82 7.05
N LEU A 50 22.82 19.09 8.12
CA LEU A 50 22.84 18.24 9.31
C LEU A 50 21.42 18.06 9.88
N PHE A 51 21.06 16.82 10.18
CA PHE A 51 19.80 16.48 10.86
C PHE A 51 20.06 15.49 11.98
N VAL A 52 19.74 15.87 13.22
CA VAL A 52 19.77 14.96 14.36
C VAL A 52 18.35 14.89 14.93
N PRO A 53 17.66 13.73 14.85
CA PRO A 53 16.31 13.59 15.39
C PRO A 53 16.31 13.67 16.92
N SER A 54 15.18 14.12 17.48
CA SER A 54 14.89 13.94 18.91
C SER A 54 14.45 12.50 19.20
N GLU A 55 14.46 12.09 20.46
CA GLU A 55 14.15 10.71 20.84
C GLU A 55 12.72 10.28 20.48
N ASN A 56 11.77 11.21 20.36
CA ASN A 56 10.36 10.86 20.11
C ASN A 56 10.01 10.67 18.63
N ILE A 57 10.99 10.83 17.73
CA ILE A 57 10.76 10.65 16.30
C ILE A 57 10.83 9.16 15.96
N HIS A 58 9.75 8.65 15.39
CA HIS A 58 9.61 7.26 14.97
C HIS A 58 9.63 7.12 13.44
N THR A 59 9.28 8.20 12.72
CA THR A 59 9.21 8.24 11.26
C THR A 59 10.03 9.39 10.70
N VAL A 60 10.89 9.07 9.73
CA VAL A 60 11.67 10.05 8.96
C VAL A 60 11.41 9.87 7.47
N VAL A 61 11.01 10.96 6.80
CA VAL A 61 10.84 11.00 5.34
C VAL A 61 11.92 11.86 4.72
N PHE A 62 12.90 11.25 4.08
CA PHE A 62 14.04 11.90 3.45
C PHE A 62 13.69 12.49 2.08
N GLY A 63 14.28 13.65 1.79
CA GLY A 63 14.17 14.34 0.51
C GLY A 63 15.00 13.69 -0.61
N LYS A 64 15.19 14.38 -1.73
CA LYS A 64 15.96 13.87 -2.87
C LYS A 64 17.47 14.06 -2.73
N SER A 65 17.89 15.13 -2.06
CA SER A 65 19.31 15.52 -1.96
C SER A 65 20.04 14.92 -0.75
N MET A 66 19.34 14.75 0.38
CA MET A 66 19.92 14.31 1.65
C MET A 66 20.45 12.88 1.59
N LEU A 67 21.68 12.68 2.09
CA LEU A 67 22.23 11.37 2.40
C LEU A 67 21.68 10.87 3.75
N CYS A 68 21.38 9.58 3.82
CA CYS A 68 20.99 8.95 5.08
C CYS A 68 22.25 8.61 5.89
N GLU A 69 22.57 9.43 6.87
CA GLU A 69 23.73 9.28 7.73
C GLU A 69 23.36 8.56 9.04
N PRO A 70 24.29 7.84 9.69
CA PRO A 70 24.01 7.07 10.91
C PRO A 70 23.35 7.89 12.03
N HIS A 71 23.74 9.15 12.19
CA HIS A 71 23.20 10.05 13.22
C HIS A 71 21.74 10.47 12.95
N ASN A 72 21.19 10.21 11.75
CA ASN A 72 19.77 10.42 11.46
C ASN A 72 18.87 9.34 12.09
N PHE A 73 19.45 8.30 12.69
CA PHE A 73 18.73 7.16 13.24
C PHE A 73 19.00 7.05 14.75
N THR A 74 18.01 7.45 15.55
CA THR A 74 17.98 7.08 16.97
C THR A 74 17.42 5.68 17.12
N LYS A 75 17.57 5.08 18.31
CA LYS A 75 16.98 3.77 18.65
C LYS A 75 15.47 3.66 18.44
N ASN A 76 14.76 4.79 18.32
CA ASN A 76 13.30 4.86 18.20
C ASN A 76 12.82 5.05 16.75
N VAL A 77 13.71 5.42 15.81
CA VAL A 77 13.33 5.51 14.40
C VAL A 77 13.10 4.11 13.88
N ARG A 78 11.87 3.85 13.43
CA ARG A 78 11.41 2.54 12.95
C ARG A 78 10.90 2.56 11.51
N CYS A 79 10.43 3.72 11.05
CA CYS A 79 9.94 3.87 9.69
C CYS A 79 10.72 4.93 8.92
N VAL A 80 11.20 4.54 7.75
CA VAL A 80 12.02 5.37 6.87
C VAL A 80 11.42 5.39 5.48
N GLU A 81 11.12 6.59 4.98
CA GLU A 81 10.77 6.82 3.58
C GLU A 81 11.92 7.59 2.92
N VAL A 82 12.42 7.09 1.79
CA VAL A 82 13.49 7.74 1.05
C VAL A 82 13.07 8.03 -0.38
N LYS A 83 13.23 9.30 -0.81
CA LYS A 83 12.96 9.74 -2.19
C LYS A 83 14.20 9.65 -3.10
N ASN A 84 15.25 9.06 -2.56
CA ASN A 84 16.49 8.71 -3.22
C ASN A 84 16.97 7.38 -2.61
N SER A 85 17.74 6.57 -3.32
CA SER A 85 18.29 5.33 -2.76
C SER A 85 19.67 5.52 -2.10
N ARG A 86 20.10 6.75 -1.79
CA ARG A 86 21.46 7.06 -1.34
C ARG A 86 21.62 6.84 0.17
N TYR A 87 21.55 5.57 0.56
CA TYR A 87 21.95 5.09 1.87
C TYR A 87 22.79 3.84 1.69
N LEU A 88 23.89 3.68 2.43
CA LEU A 88 24.73 2.48 2.30
C LEU A 88 24.11 1.30 3.06
N GLU A 89 23.77 1.54 4.33
CA GLU A 89 23.10 0.59 5.23
C GLU A 89 22.16 1.36 6.17
N LEU A 90 21.03 0.76 6.49
CA LEU A 90 20.09 1.26 7.49
C LEU A 90 20.20 0.39 8.75
N PRO A 91 20.01 0.95 9.96
CA PRO A 91 20.11 0.18 11.19
C PRO A 91 18.99 -0.84 11.33
N HIS A 92 19.23 -1.87 12.15
CA HIS A 92 18.26 -2.93 12.45
C HIS A 92 16.97 -2.44 13.13
N THR A 93 16.98 -1.24 13.71
CA THR A 93 15.79 -0.63 14.29
C THR A 93 14.74 -0.25 13.25
N ILE A 94 15.09 -0.24 11.96
CA ILE A 94 14.14 0.04 10.88
C ILE A 94 13.32 -1.21 10.57
N ASN A 95 12.01 -1.13 10.82
CA ASN A 95 11.04 -2.19 10.53
C ASN A 95 10.19 -1.88 9.29
N GLU A 96 10.13 -0.63 8.86
CA GLU A 96 9.32 -0.20 7.72
C GLU A 96 10.15 0.69 6.79
N LEU A 97 10.26 0.29 5.53
CA LEU A 97 11.07 0.98 4.54
C LEU A 97 10.27 1.25 3.27
N ILE A 98 10.23 2.52 2.86
CA ILE A 98 9.62 2.96 1.62
C ILE A 98 10.69 3.61 0.76
N ILE A 99 10.87 3.13 -0.47
CA ILE A 99 11.85 3.63 -1.42
C ILE A 99 11.14 4.13 -2.67
N HIS A 100 11.18 5.44 -2.89
CA HIS A 100 10.68 6.08 -4.10
C HIS A 100 11.84 6.44 -5.02
N SER A 101 12.49 5.44 -5.59
CA SER A 101 13.63 5.66 -6.48
C SER A 101 13.81 4.53 -7.47
N LYS A 102 14.12 4.91 -8.71
CA LYS A 102 14.42 3.96 -9.78
C LYS A 102 15.78 3.29 -9.60
N ASN A 103 16.78 4.09 -9.28
CA ASN A 103 18.16 3.63 -9.21
C ASN A 103 18.44 3.02 -7.84
N LYS A 104 19.17 1.91 -7.82
CA LYS A 104 19.64 1.29 -6.59
C LYS A 104 20.95 1.93 -6.17
N SER A 105 21.04 2.33 -4.91
CA SER A 105 22.29 2.80 -4.32
C SER A 105 22.52 2.27 -2.90
N TYR A 106 21.59 1.42 -2.42
CA TYR A 106 21.74 0.65 -1.19
C TYR A 106 22.42 -0.68 -1.45
N ARG A 107 23.10 -1.21 -0.42
CA ARG A 107 23.74 -2.53 -0.49
C ARG A 107 22.77 -3.66 -0.15
N ARG A 108 22.01 -3.49 0.94
CA ARG A 108 21.06 -4.49 1.46
C ARG A 108 19.93 -3.84 2.23
N PHE A 109 18.82 -4.54 2.33
CA PHE A 109 17.72 -4.19 3.24
C PHE A 109 18.05 -4.56 4.69
N PRO A 110 17.49 -3.85 5.69
CA PRO A 110 17.50 -4.29 7.09
C PRO A 110 16.80 -5.65 7.24
N HIS A 111 17.36 -6.55 8.05
CA HIS A 111 16.82 -7.91 8.20
C HIS A 111 15.51 -7.97 8.98
N ASP A 112 15.24 -6.99 9.85
CA ASP A 112 14.04 -6.95 10.71
C ASP A 112 12.86 -6.19 10.08
N LEU A 113 12.90 -5.98 8.76
CA LEU A 113 11.79 -5.36 8.04
C LEU A 113 10.53 -6.23 8.14
N THR A 114 9.43 -5.56 8.45
CA THR A 114 8.06 -6.10 8.41
C THR A 114 7.26 -5.51 7.25
N TYR A 115 7.65 -4.32 6.76
CA TYR A 115 7.06 -3.64 5.61
C TYR A 115 8.14 -3.11 4.67
N LEU A 116 7.99 -3.43 3.38
CA LEU A 116 8.85 -2.92 2.32
C LEU A 116 7.97 -2.43 1.16
N SER A 117 8.18 -1.18 0.74
CA SER A 117 7.55 -0.63 -0.45
C SER A 117 8.62 -0.10 -1.40
N LEU A 118 8.59 -0.54 -2.66
CA LEU A 118 9.52 -0.10 -3.69
C LEU A 118 8.75 0.50 -4.87
N SER A 119 9.15 1.70 -5.32
CA SER A 119 8.60 2.36 -6.50
C SER A 119 9.63 2.44 -7.63
N ARG A 120 9.29 1.80 -8.75
CA ARG A 120 10.04 1.65 -10.01
C ARG A 120 11.42 1.01 -9.83
N PRO A 121 11.59 -0.07 -9.06
CA PRO A 121 12.91 -0.53 -8.66
C PRO A 121 13.61 -1.29 -9.80
N SER A 122 14.22 -0.59 -10.77
CA SER A 122 14.73 -1.20 -12.00
C SER A 122 15.94 -2.14 -11.80
N GLU A 123 16.63 -2.03 -10.66
CA GLU A 123 17.80 -2.85 -10.33
C GLU A 123 17.52 -3.84 -9.19
N PHE A 124 16.28 -3.93 -8.72
CA PHE A 124 15.87 -4.88 -7.69
C PHE A 124 15.71 -6.28 -8.28
N THR A 125 16.12 -7.28 -7.53
CA THR A 125 15.85 -8.69 -7.87
C THR A 125 15.16 -9.40 -6.69
N ASN A 126 14.24 -10.33 -6.98
CA ASN A 126 13.44 -10.99 -5.94
C ASN A 126 14.29 -11.71 -4.87
N ASN A 127 15.47 -12.25 -5.25
CA ASN A 127 16.43 -12.85 -4.33
C ASN A 127 16.89 -11.94 -3.18
N GLU A 128 16.80 -10.61 -3.32
CA GLU A 128 17.10 -9.67 -2.24
C GLU A 128 16.12 -9.75 -1.07
N LEU A 129 14.96 -10.35 -1.28
CA LEU A 129 13.97 -10.60 -0.23
C LEU A 129 14.27 -11.85 0.60
N SER A 130 15.11 -12.77 0.09
CA SER A 130 15.42 -14.03 0.77
C SER A 130 15.89 -13.88 2.23
N PRO A 131 16.67 -12.84 2.63
CA PRO A 131 17.08 -12.68 4.03
C PRO A 131 16.00 -12.07 4.93
N LEU A 132 14.85 -11.63 4.37
CA LEU A 132 13.82 -10.86 5.07
C LEU A 132 12.71 -11.78 5.62
N THR A 133 13.08 -12.66 6.54
CA THR A 133 12.17 -13.70 7.09
C THR A 133 11.02 -13.16 7.93
N ASN A 134 11.11 -11.92 8.40
CA ASN A 134 10.06 -11.23 9.16
C ASN A 134 9.17 -10.34 8.27
N LEU A 135 9.43 -10.29 6.96
CA LEU A 135 8.70 -9.41 6.05
C LEU A 135 7.26 -9.90 5.91
N ARG A 136 6.30 -9.05 6.28
CA ARG A 136 4.87 -9.35 6.25
C ARG A 136 4.13 -8.64 5.13
N HIS A 137 4.62 -7.48 4.74
CA HIS A 137 3.97 -6.61 3.78
C HIS A 137 4.98 -6.19 2.71
N LEU A 138 4.64 -6.43 1.45
CA LEU A 138 5.47 -6.09 0.31
C LEU A 138 4.62 -5.34 -0.73
N ASP A 139 5.02 -4.13 -1.04
CA ASP A 139 4.42 -3.34 -2.10
C ASP A 139 5.46 -3.05 -3.20
N LEU A 140 5.16 -3.46 -4.43
CA LEU A 140 6.01 -3.26 -5.61
C LEU A 140 5.22 -2.50 -6.67
N PHE A 141 5.67 -1.29 -6.99
CA PHE A 141 5.00 -0.40 -7.93
C PHE A 141 5.90 -0.06 -9.10
N GLY A 142 5.49 -0.32 -10.33
CA GLY A 142 6.17 0.15 -11.53
C GLY A 142 7.44 -0.62 -11.89
N GLY A 143 7.76 -0.61 -13.18
CA GLY A 143 9.07 -1.01 -13.71
C GLY A 143 9.08 -2.37 -14.41
N ASP A 144 10.22 -2.66 -15.05
CA ASP A 144 10.45 -3.90 -15.80
C ASP A 144 10.93 -5.01 -14.86
N LEU A 145 10.09 -5.34 -13.86
CA LEU A 145 10.39 -6.38 -12.88
C LEU A 145 9.74 -7.70 -13.30
N ILE A 146 10.55 -8.75 -13.37
CA ILE A 146 10.04 -10.13 -13.47
C ILE A 146 9.77 -10.61 -12.05
N PHE A 147 8.51 -10.83 -11.70
CA PHE A 147 8.13 -11.27 -10.36
C PHE A 147 8.12 -12.80 -10.26
N GLN A 148 9.03 -13.35 -9.45
CA GLN A 148 9.17 -14.80 -9.22
C GLN A 148 8.67 -15.17 -7.83
N VAL A 149 7.52 -15.86 -7.77
CA VAL A 149 6.80 -16.18 -6.52
C VAL A 149 7.62 -17.07 -5.59
N ASP A 150 8.42 -17.98 -6.15
CA ASP A 150 9.30 -18.90 -5.41
C ASP A 150 10.44 -18.18 -4.66
N GLN A 151 10.75 -16.94 -5.04
CA GLN A 151 11.76 -16.10 -4.36
C GLN A 151 11.14 -15.15 -3.33
N ILE A 152 9.81 -15.19 -3.14
CA ILE A 152 9.12 -14.34 -2.18
C ILE A 152 9.05 -15.05 -0.81
N PRO A 153 9.38 -14.36 0.31
CA PRO A 153 9.26 -14.94 1.64
C PRO A 153 7.83 -15.41 1.94
N ILE A 154 7.68 -16.64 2.42
CA ILE A 154 6.39 -17.21 2.83
C ILE A 154 5.74 -16.47 4.02
N SER A 155 6.50 -15.61 4.72
CA SER A 155 6.01 -14.76 5.82
C SER A 155 5.08 -13.63 5.35
N ILE A 156 5.03 -13.35 4.04
CA ILE A 156 4.18 -12.32 3.45
C ILE A 156 2.70 -12.64 3.69
N VAL A 157 1.99 -11.68 4.27
CA VAL A 157 0.54 -11.70 4.46
C VAL A 157 -0.19 -10.71 3.56
N SER A 158 0.55 -9.75 3.00
CA SER A 158 0.04 -8.67 2.18
C SER A 158 0.99 -8.40 1.03
N LEU A 159 0.48 -8.50 -0.20
CA LEU A 159 1.24 -8.25 -1.42
C LEU A 159 0.51 -7.24 -2.30
N THR A 160 1.21 -6.19 -2.72
CA THR A 160 0.75 -5.27 -3.75
C THR A 160 1.70 -5.33 -4.94
N LEU A 161 1.15 -5.61 -6.11
CA LEU A 161 1.85 -5.55 -7.40
C LEU A 161 1.08 -4.59 -8.31
N ASP A 162 1.73 -3.55 -8.81
CA ASP A 162 1.09 -2.54 -9.67
C ASP A 162 2.07 -2.06 -10.74
N ASP A 163 1.60 -1.77 -11.96
CA ASP A 163 2.40 -1.24 -13.08
C ASP A 163 3.67 -2.08 -13.39
N LEU A 164 3.59 -3.41 -13.22
CA LEU A 164 4.68 -4.34 -13.52
C LEU A 164 4.60 -4.84 -14.96
N ASN A 165 5.71 -4.66 -15.69
CA ASN A 165 5.86 -5.14 -17.07
C ASN A 165 6.31 -6.61 -17.10
N SER A 166 5.43 -7.54 -16.75
CA SER A 166 5.64 -8.95 -17.02
C SER A 166 4.38 -9.61 -17.58
N ASN A 167 4.58 -10.48 -18.55
CA ASN A 167 3.53 -11.25 -19.22
C ASN A 167 3.36 -12.66 -18.62
N ASP A 168 4.18 -12.99 -17.60
CA ASP A 168 4.14 -14.32 -17.02
C ASP A 168 2.87 -14.51 -16.19
N PRO A 169 2.21 -15.67 -16.29
CA PRO A 169 1.07 -15.97 -15.45
C PRO A 169 1.46 -16.03 -13.96
N LEU A 170 0.60 -15.54 -13.09
CA LEU A 170 0.87 -15.43 -11.66
C LEU A 170 0.22 -16.58 -10.88
N ASP A 171 1.04 -17.49 -10.33
CA ASP A 171 0.62 -18.53 -9.38
C ASP A 171 1.02 -18.15 -7.96
N LEU A 172 0.07 -17.62 -7.18
CA LEU A 172 0.28 -17.24 -5.78
C LEU A 172 0.01 -18.39 -4.79
N GLY A 173 -0.30 -19.60 -5.29
CA GLY A 173 -0.55 -20.77 -4.46
C GLY A 173 0.52 -21.09 -3.41
N PRO A 174 1.83 -20.88 -3.68
CA PRO A 174 2.89 -21.09 -2.69
C PRO A 174 2.87 -20.11 -1.49
N LEU A 175 2.23 -18.94 -1.61
CA LEU A 175 2.19 -17.93 -0.55
C LEU A 175 1.07 -18.24 0.45
N VAL A 176 1.25 -19.31 1.22
CA VAL A 176 0.24 -19.90 2.11
C VAL A 176 -0.17 -19.02 3.31
N ASN A 177 0.53 -17.92 3.58
CA ASN A 177 0.14 -16.94 4.60
C ASN A 177 -0.48 -15.67 4.00
N LEU A 178 -0.59 -15.59 2.66
CA LEU A 178 -1.11 -14.41 1.98
C LEU A 178 -2.60 -14.27 2.27
N GLU A 179 -2.99 -13.18 2.91
CA GLU A 179 -4.38 -12.88 3.23
C GLU A 179 -4.92 -11.68 2.44
N TYR A 180 -4.04 -10.78 1.97
CA TYR A 180 -4.39 -9.64 1.13
C TYR A 180 -3.52 -9.58 -0.13
N PHE A 181 -4.17 -9.45 -1.28
CA PHE A 181 -3.50 -9.25 -2.56
C PHE A 181 -4.12 -8.06 -3.29
N SER A 182 -3.28 -7.14 -3.74
CA SER A 182 -3.65 -6.04 -4.62
C SER A 182 -2.89 -6.17 -5.93
N LEU A 183 -3.63 -6.20 -7.03
CA LEU A 183 -3.11 -6.24 -8.38
C LEU A 183 -3.56 -4.99 -9.13
N GLY A 184 -2.62 -4.18 -9.57
CA GLY A 184 -2.90 -3.01 -10.42
C GLY A 184 -2.85 -3.30 -11.90
N ASP A 185 -2.59 -2.26 -12.70
CA ASP A 185 -2.48 -2.38 -14.16
C ASP A 185 -1.26 -3.23 -14.50
N THR A 186 -1.48 -4.52 -14.71
CA THR A 186 -0.44 -5.48 -15.08
C THR A 186 -0.96 -6.39 -16.18
N HIS A 187 -0.06 -6.91 -17.01
CA HIS A 187 -0.43 -7.88 -18.07
C HIS A 187 -0.47 -9.33 -17.53
N HIS A 188 -0.55 -9.50 -16.21
CA HIS A 188 -0.51 -10.81 -15.57
C HIS A 188 -1.86 -11.50 -15.65
N LYS A 189 -1.86 -12.75 -16.15
CA LYS A 189 -2.98 -13.67 -15.96
C LYS A 189 -2.84 -14.34 -14.60
N ILE A 190 -3.76 -14.09 -13.66
CA ILE A 190 -3.80 -14.84 -12.40
C ILE A 190 -4.14 -16.30 -12.71
N MET A 191 -3.26 -17.23 -12.34
CA MET A 191 -3.51 -18.68 -12.49
C MET A 191 -4.15 -19.27 -11.25
N LYS A 192 -3.66 -18.88 -10.07
CA LYS A 192 -4.08 -19.49 -8.81
C LYS A 192 -3.87 -18.53 -7.65
N LEU A 193 -4.86 -18.49 -6.76
CA LEU A 193 -4.83 -17.76 -5.50
C LEU A 193 -4.72 -18.75 -4.33
N PRO A 194 -4.02 -18.39 -3.24
CA PRO A 194 -3.93 -19.24 -2.06
C PRO A 194 -5.27 -19.27 -1.32
N SER A 195 -5.57 -20.40 -0.66
CA SER A 195 -6.82 -20.61 0.08
C SER A 195 -6.93 -19.79 1.37
N THR A 196 -5.89 -19.05 1.73
CA THR A 196 -5.87 -18.12 2.87
C THR A 196 -6.28 -16.71 2.48
N LEU A 197 -6.44 -16.42 1.18
CA LEU A 197 -6.70 -15.07 0.72
C LEU A 197 -8.09 -14.61 1.17
N ARG A 198 -8.14 -13.53 1.95
CA ARG A 198 -9.35 -12.93 2.51
C ARG A 198 -9.77 -11.66 1.79
N ALA A 199 -8.82 -10.95 1.20
CA ALA A 199 -9.10 -9.76 0.42
C ALA A 199 -8.32 -9.74 -0.90
N LEU A 200 -9.04 -9.37 -1.95
CA LEU A 200 -8.49 -9.18 -3.29
C LEU A 200 -8.90 -7.82 -3.82
N LYS A 201 -7.91 -7.07 -4.31
CA LYS A 201 -8.11 -5.76 -4.90
C LYS A 201 -7.59 -5.74 -6.32
N PHE A 202 -8.47 -5.46 -7.27
CA PHE A 202 -8.06 -5.04 -8.61
C PHE A 202 -8.00 -3.51 -8.65
N ASN A 203 -6.82 -2.98 -8.92
CA ASN A 203 -6.53 -1.57 -9.17
C ASN A 203 -6.19 -1.37 -10.65
N SER A 204 -6.95 -2.03 -11.52
CA SER A 204 -6.81 -1.89 -12.96
C SER A 204 -8.03 -1.22 -13.57
N ASP A 205 -7.78 -0.52 -14.66
CA ASP A 205 -8.85 -0.02 -15.52
C ASP A 205 -9.24 -1.06 -16.59
N GLN A 206 -8.52 -2.18 -16.70
CA GLN A 206 -8.84 -3.21 -17.69
C GLN A 206 -10.09 -4.02 -17.32
N SER A 207 -10.92 -4.30 -18.33
CA SER A 207 -12.06 -5.20 -18.17
C SER A 207 -11.58 -6.65 -18.21
N GLU A 208 -11.82 -7.39 -17.13
CA GLU A 208 -11.57 -8.82 -17.04
C GLU A 208 -12.86 -9.61 -16.84
N VAL A 209 -12.91 -10.81 -17.43
CA VAL A 209 -13.97 -11.80 -17.20
C VAL A 209 -13.41 -12.86 -16.27
N PHE A 210 -14.05 -13.04 -15.13
CA PHE A 210 -13.63 -14.00 -14.12
C PHE A 210 -14.40 -15.31 -14.26
N ALA A 211 -13.65 -16.41 -14.28
CA ALA A 211 -14.20 -17.74 -14.09
C ALA A 211 -14.44 -18.01 -12.60
N LYS A 212 -15.43 -18.86 -12.31
CA LYS A 212 -15.83 -19.23 -10.93
C LYS A 212 -14.67 -19.75 -10.07
N GLU A 213 -13.74 -20.47 -10.68
CA GLU A 213 -12.69 -21.20 -9.97
C GLU A 213 -11.53 -20.32 -9.53
N ILE A 214 -11.51 -19.04 -9.93
CA ILE A 214 -10.40 -18.12 -9.63
C ILE A 214 -10.40 -17.72 -8.16
N PHE A 215 -11.57 -17.49 -7.56
CA PHE A 215 -11.67 -16.95 -6.20
C PHE A 215 -11.71 -18.06 -5.14
N PRO A 216 -10.84 -18.01 -4.11
CA PRO A 216 -10.85 -18.99 -3.05
C PRO A 216 -12.09 -18.82 -2.15
N ALA A 217 -12.54 -19.90 -1.53
CA ALA A 217 -13.69 -19.90 -0.62
C ALA A 217 -13.47 -19.03 0.63
N SER A 218 -12.23 -18.66 0.96
CA SER A 218 -11.87 -17.75 2.04
C SER A 218 -12.11 -16.27 1.74
N LEU A 219 -12.43 -15.90 0.49
CA LEU A 219 -12.46 -14.50 0.07
C LEU A 219 -13.65 -13.73 0.67
N GLU A 220 -13.35 -12.77 1.55
CA GLU A 220 -14.34 -11.96 2.26
C GLU A 220 -14.54 -10.58 1.62
N ILE A 221 -13.50 -10.03 1.00
CA ILE A 221 -13.49 -8.68 0.42
C ILE A 221 -12.99 -8.75 -1.02
N LEU A 222 -13.76 -8.18 -1.94
CA LEU A 222 -13.40 -8.09 -3.35
C LEU A 222 -13.61 -6.66 -3.84
N GLN A 223 -12.58 -6.07 -4.40
CA GLN A 223 -12.70 -4.89 -5.25
C GLN A 223 -12.48 -5.29 -6.70
N LEU A 224 -13.49 -5.05 -7.53
CA LEU A 224 -13.46 -5.32 -8.96
C LEU A 224 -12.73 -4.20 -9.73
N PRO A 225 -12.22 -4.49 -10.94
CA PRO A 225 -11.67 -3.48 -11.84
C PRO A 225 -12.65 -2.34 -12.11
N ARG A 226 -12.14 -1.17 -12.46
CA ARG A 226 -12.99 0.02 -12.68
C ARG A 226 -14.01 -0.19 -13.78
N TYR A 227 -13.58 -0.71 -14.93
CA TYR A 227 -14.44 -0.93 -16.09
C TYR A 227 -14.88 -2.40 -16.19
N HIS A 228 -15.09 -3.07 -15.05
CA HIS A 228 -15.65 -4.41 -15.04
C HIS A 228 -17.10 -4.41 -15.57
N VAL A 229 -17.35 -5.20 -16.61
CA VAL A 229 -18.66 -5.25 -17.29
C VAL A 229 -19.37 -6.60 -17.19
N GLN A 230 -18.70 -7.63 -16.69
CA GLN A 230 -19.34 -8.93 -16.47
C GLN A 230 -20.46 -8.77 -15.44
N PRO A 231 -21.69 -9.23 -15.73
CA PRO A 231 -22.77 -9.16 -14.77
C PRO A 231 -22.40 -9.86 -13.45
N LEU A 232 -22.59 -9.16 -12.33
CA LEU A 232 -22.46 -9.74 -11.00
C LEU A 232 -23.45 -10.89 -10.89
N SER A 233 -22.95 -12.08 -10.57
CA SER A 233 -23.76 -13.30 -10.65
C SER A 233 -23.40 -14.29 -9.54
N ASN A 234 -24.36 -15.15 -9.20
CA ASN A 234 -24.16 -16.25 -8.25
C ASN A 234 -23.23 -17.34 -8.79
N SER A 235 -23.06 -17.38 -10.11
CA SER A 235 -22.24 -18.37 -10.82
C SER A 235 -20.74 -18.25 -10.55
N TRP A 236 -20.18 -17.06 -10.36
CA TRP A 236 -18.73 -16.86 -10.30
C TRP A 236 -18.21 -16.13 -9.05
N LEU A 237 -19.00 -15.26 -8.43
CA LEU A 237 -18.60 -14.63 -7.17
C LEU A 237 -18.64 -15.68 -6.02
N PRO A 238 -17.70 -15.63 -5.05
CA PRO A 238 -17.69 -16.57 -3.94
C PRO A 238 -18.82 -16.28 -2.94
N SER A 239 -19.38 -17.32 -2.32
CA SER A 239 -20.48 -17.20 -1.34
C SER A 239 -20.04 -16.65 0.02
N SER A 240 -18.74 -16.65 0.30
CA SER A 240 -18.11 -16.10 1.51
C SER A 240 -17.97 -14.58 1.50
N LEU A 241 -18.26 -13.93 0.38
CA LEU A 241 -18.04 -12.50 0.21
C LEU A 241 -18.94 -11.67 1.14
N LYS A 242 -18.30 -10.83 1.96
CA LYS A 242 -18.94 -9.91 2.92
C LYS A 242 -18.92 -8.46 2.45
N THR A 243 -17.91 -8.08 1.68
CA THR A 243 -17.74 -6.73 1.13
C THR A 243 -17.42 -6.81 -0.36
N LEU A 244 -18.20 -6.12 -1.17
CA LEU A 244 -17.95 -5.95 -2.60
C LEU A 244 -17.75 -4.46 -2.89
N ILE A 245 -16.73 -4.15 -3.69
CA ILE A 245 -16.42 -2.78 -4.10
C ILE A 245 -16.41 -2.74 -5.63
N HIS A 246 -17.24 -1.90 -6.21
CA HIS A 246 -17.32 -1.70 -7.65
C HIS A 246 -17.08 -0.23 -8.00
N LEU A 247 -15.98 0.05 -8.71
CA LEU A 247 -15.57 1.44 -8.96
C LEU A 247 -16.24 2.09 -10.16
N GLY A 248 -16.75 1.29 -11.10
CA GLY A 248 -17.55 1.74 -12.25
C GLY A 248 -19.04 1.47 -12.06
N GLU A 249 -19.76 1.33 -13.17
CA GLU A 249 -21.18 1.01 -13.20
C GLU A 249 -21.42 -0.50 -13.10
N PRO A 250 -21.93 -1.01 -11.97
CA PRO A 250 -22.17 -2.45 -11.82
C PRO A 250 -23.35 -2.91 -12.70
N VAL A 251 -23.13 -4.01 -13.43
CA VAL A 251 -24.20 -4.74 -14.11
C VAL A 251 -24.67 -5.86 -13.20
N ILE A 252 -25.96 -5.89 -12.85
CA ILE A 252 -26.52 -6.92 -11.96
C ILE A 252 -27.10 -8.05 -12.81
N GLY A 253 -26.60 -9.28 -12.62
CA GLY A 253 -27.15 -10.47 -13.26
C GLY A 253 -28.48 -10.90 -12.64
N GLU A 254 -29.36 -11.53 -13.42
CA GLU A 254 -30.69 -11.95 -12.97
C GLU A 254 -30.64 -12.95 -11.80
N ASP A 255 -29.56 -13.74 -11.70
CA ASP A 255 -29.35 -14.74 -10.67
C ASP A 255 -28.67 -14.19 -9.40
N TYR A 256 -28.33 -12.89 -9.38
CA TYR A 256 -27.60 -12.30 -8.27
C TYR A 256 -28.44 -12.21 -7.00
N ARG A 257 -28.10 -13.05 -6.03
CA ARG A 257 -28.72 -13.13 -4.69
C ARG A 257 -27.58 -13.34 -3.69
N ARG A 258 -27.06 -12.27 -3.08
CA ARG A 258 -25.93 -12.36 -2.12
C ARG A 258 -26.39 -12.10 -0.68
N PRO A 259 -26.93 -13.11 0.03
CA PRO A 259 -27.45 -12.91 1.38
C PRO A 259 -26.37 -12.62 2.44
N ASN A 260 -25.10 -12.92 2.18
CA ASN A 260 -23.99 -12.72 3.11
C ASN A 260 -23.29 -11.36 2.95
N LEU A 261 -23.68 -10.59 1.93
CA LEU A 261 -23.04 -9.30 1.65
C LEU A 261 -23.52 -8.28 2.70
N SER A 262 -22.58 -7.71 3.45
CA SER A 262 -22.84 -6.71 4.50
C SER A 262 -22.52 -5.29 4.05
N LYS A 263 -21.72 -5.15 3.01
CA LYS A 263 -21.28 -3.85 2.46
C LYS A 263 -21.16 -3.96 0.95
N PHE A 264 -21.83 -3.08 0.23
CA PHE A 264 -21.65 -2.90 -1.19
C PHE A 264 -21.25 -1.46 -1.50
N TYR A 265 -20.00 -1.27 -1.88
CA TYR A 265 -19.47 0.05 -2.18
C TYR A 265 -19.54 0.34 -3.68
N ILE A 266 -20.12 1.49 -4.01
CA ILE A 266 -20.19 2.01 -5.38
C ILE A 266 -19.59 3.41 -5.45
N GLY A 267 -18.97 3.76 -6.57
CA GLY A 267 -18.48 5.12 -6.80
C GLY A 267 -19.62 6.14 -6.75
N HIS A 268 -19.39 7.29 -6.11
CA HIS A 268 -20.40 8.35 -5.96
C HIS A 268 -20.95 8.93 -7.28
N LEU A 269 -20.23 8.73 -8.39
CA LEU A 269 -20.69 9.15 -9.71
C LEU A 269 -21.55 8.08 -10.41
N ASN A 270 -21.61 6.87 -9.86
CA ASN A 270 -22.28 5.71 -10.46
C ASN A 270 -23.64 5.49 -9.78
N GLU A 271 -24.44 6.55 -9.72
CA GLU A 271 -25.82 6.48 -9.20
C GLU A 271 -26.80 5.83 -10.19
N SER A 272 -26.34 5.48 -11.40
CA SER A 272 -27.16 4.83 -12.42
C SER A 272 -27.76 3.50 -11.95
N ILE A 273 -27.08 2.74 -11.08
CA ILE A 273 -27.64 1.54 -10.44
C ILE A 273 -28.85 1.86 -9.55
N LEU A 274 -28.86 3.04 -8.91
CA LEU A 274 -29.98 3.50 -8.08
C LEU A 274 -31.24 3.74 -8.93
N VAL A 275 -31.07 3.99 -10.23
CA VAL A 275 -32.16 4.29 -11.17
C VAL A 275 -32.57 3.07 -12.00
N HIS A 276 -31.60 2.32 -12.54
CA HIS A 276 -31.86 1.25 -13.51
C HIS A 276 -32.08 -0.14 -12.88
N SER A 277 -31.84 -0.30 -11.57
CA SER A 277 -32.03 -1.58 -10.88
C SER A 277 -32.78 -1.42 -9.56
N PRO A 278 -34.01 -0.87 -9.58
CA PRO A 278 -34.75 -0.50 -8.37
C PRO A 278 -35.05 -1.69 -7.44
N ALA A 279 -35.29 -2.88 -8.00
CA ALA A 279 -35.49 -4.10 -7.21
C ALA A 279 -34.23 -4.51 -6.44
N PHE A 280 -33.07 -4.49 -7.11
CA PHE A 280 -31.79 -4.78 -6.47
C PHE A 280 -31.49 -3.77 -5.36
N VAL A 281 -31.71 -2.49 -5.64
CA VAL A 281 -31.49 -1.42 -4.67
C VAL A 281 -32.39 -1.62 -3.45
N ALA A 282 -33.70 -1.81 -3.65
CA ALA A 282 -34.66 -2.03 -2.57
C ALA A 282 -34.25 -3.19 -1.64
N ASP A 283 -33.73 -4.28 -2.21
CA ASP A 283 -33.28 -5.45 -1.45
C ASP A 283 -31.94 -5.24 -0.71
N ASN A 284 -31.18 -4.18 -1.02
CA ASN A 284 -29.80 -3.96 -0.54
C ASN A 284 -29.53 -2.52 -0.04
N LEU A 285 -30.59 -1.73 0.21
CA LEU A 285 -30.48 -0.31 0.58
C LEU A 285 -29.64 -0.07 1.85
N ASP A 286 -29.69 -1.01 2.79
CA ASP A 286 -28.99 -0.95 4.08
C ASP A 286 -27.49 -1.21 3.98
N ILE A 287 -27.04 -1.90 2.92
CA ILE A 287 -25.64 -2.27 2.72
C ILE A 287 -24.91 -1.40 1.68
N ILE A 288 -25.65 -0.70 0.80
CA ILE A 288 -25.07 0.15 -0.24
C ILE A 288 -24.45 1.41 0.35
N LYS A 289 -23.19 1.69 -0.02
CA LYS A 289 -22.45 2.88 0.40
C LYS A 289 -21.78 3.55 -0.80
N THR A 290 -21.87 4.86 -0.88
CA THR A 290 -21.17 5.66 -1.89
C THR A 290 -19.85 6.20 -1.37
N TYR A 291 -18.87 6.39 -2.24
CA TYR A 291 -17.59 7.00 -1.89
C TYR A 291 -17.07 7.92 -2.99
N LYS A 292 -16.26 8.92 -2.64
CA LYS A 292 -15.83 9.98 -3.55
C LYS A 292 -14.66 9.58 -4.44
N THR A 293 -13.69 8.84 -3.89
CA THR A 293 -12.47 8.48 -4.61
C THR A 293 -12.12 7.01 -4.46
N VAL A 294 -11.45 6.43 -5.47
CA VAL A 294 -10.95 5.03 -5.41
C VAL A 294 -10.03 4.79 -4.20
N TYR A 295 -9.49 5.85 -3.59
CA TYR A 295 -8.64 5.82 -2.40
C TYR A 295 -9.40 5.95 -1.08
N ASP A 296 -10.72 6.19 -1.11
CA ASP A 296 -11.52 6.38 0.11
C ASP A 296 -11.71 5.07 0.87
N ILE A 297 -11.66 3.93 0.17
CA ILE A 297 -11.77 2.60 0.76
C ILE A 297 -10.38 2.01 0.92
N ILE A 298 -9.89 2.08 2.15
CA ILE A 298 -8.66 1.39 2.55
C ILE A 298 -9.08 -0.03 2.93
N ILE A 299 -8.99 -0.97 1.98
CA ILE A 299 -9.35 -2.39 2.18
C ILE A 299 -8.56 -2.99 3.35
N GLU A 300 -7.31 -2.57 3.52
CA GLU A 300 -6.47 -3.06 4.61
C GLU A 300 -7.03 -2.69 6.00
N ASN A 301 -7.79 -1.58 6.12
CA ASN A 301 -8.49 -1.25 7.36
C ASN A 301 -9.68 -2.16 7.64
N LEU A 302 -10.23 -2.83 6.63
CA LEU A 302 -11.37 -3.74 6.77
C LEU A 302 -10.93 -5.14 7.24
N LEU A 303 -9.63 -5.43 7.23
CA LEU A 303 -9.08 -6.75 7.55
C LEU A 303 -8.60 -6.87 9.00
N ASP A 304 -8.72 -5.82 9.82
CA ASP A 304 -8.28 -5.76 11.22
C ASP A 304 -6.82 -6.22 11.45
N TYR A 305 -5.94 -5.95 10.49
CA TYR A 305 -4.52 -6.31 10.62
C TYR A 305 -3.75 -5.38 11.56
N HIS A 306 -2.62 -5.89 12.08
CA HIS A 306 -1.51 -5.03 12.48
C HIS A 306 -0.92 -4.35 11.24
N LEU A 307 -1.53 -3.25 10.82
CA LEU A 307 -1.05 -2.45 9.71
C LEU A 307 0.32 -1.84 10.02
N PRO A 308 1.16 -1.63 8.98
CA PRO A 308 2.34 -0.79 9.09
C PRO A 308 1.98 0.56 9.69
N PHE A 309 2.88 1.14 10.48
CA PHE A 309 2.74 2.44 11.11
C PHE A 309 2.38 3.52 10.09
N GLN A 310 2.91 3.47 8.86
CA GLN A 310 2.55 4.42 7.81
C GLN A 310 1.08 4.38 7.36
N LYS A 311 0.41 3.24 7.52
CA LYS A 311 -1.00 3.06 7.14
C LYS A 311 -1.98 3.34 8.29
N LYS A 312 -1.48 3.58 9.52
CA LYS A 312 -2.31 3.97 10.68
C LYS A 312 -2.64 5.46 10.59
N LYS A 313 -3.93 5.80 10.54
CA LYS A 313 -4.45 7.18 10.60
C LYS A 313 -4.39 7.74 12.01
#